data_AF-A0A2N9M503-F1
#
_entry.id   AF-A0A2N9M503-F1
#
_cell.length_a   1.000
_cell.length_b   1.000
_cell.length_c   1.000
_cell.angle_alpha   90.00
_cell.angle_beta   90.00
_cell.angle_gamma   90.00
#
_symmetry.space_group_name_H-M   'P 1'
#
loop_
_entity.id
_entity.type
_entity.pdbx_description
1 polymer ?
#
loop_
_entity_poly.entity_id
_entity_poly.type
_entity_poly.pdbx_seq_one_letter_code
_entity_poly.pdbx_strand_id
1 'polypeptide(L)'
;MGLDLPKTEKVRTPLLVLGGSRDNILRPSEMEATDRACRVPHEFFPETTHNMMLESRGQAVAERVLAWLIGRQLMQEWVPRRANRLG
;
A
#
# COMPACT_ATOMS: atom_id res chain seq x y z
N MET A 1 -20.76 -3.74 -16.25
CA MET A 1 -20.82 -3.30 -14.84
C MET A 1 -19.82 -2.19 -14.66
N GLY A 2 -20.27 -0.97 -14.36
CA GLY A 2 -19.37 0.15 -14.07
C GLY A 2 -19.30 0.32 -12.55
N LEU A 3 -18.13 0.08 -11.97
CA LEU A 3 -17.89 0.49 -10.59
C LEU A 3 -17.71 2.01 -10.59
N ASP A 4 -18.35 2.70 -9.66
CA ASP A 4 -18.06 4.11 -9.41
C ASP A 4 -16.58 4.23 -9.04
N LEU A 5 -15.82 4.98 -9.85
CA LEU A 5 -14.40 5.17 -9.60
C LEU A 5 -14.19 5.96 -8.29
N PRO A 6 -13.10 5.68 -7.55
CA PRO A 6 -12.73 6.46 -6.39
C PRO A 6 -12.59 7.96 -6.74
N LYS A 7 -13.17 8.81 -5.89
CA LYS A 7 -13.01 10.27 -5.92
C LYS A 7 -11.69 10.67 -5.28
N THR A 8 -10.58 10.44 -5.98
CA THR A 8 -9.22 10.65 -5.44
C THR A 8 -8.97 12.09 -5.00
N GLU A 9 -9.70 13.06 -5.55
CA GLU A 9 -9.67 14.46 -5.12
C GLU A 9 -10.14 14.68 -3.67
N LYS A 10 -10.83 13.71 -3.08
CA LYS A 10 -11.29 13.75 -1.68
C LYS A 10 -10.32 13.10 -0.71
N VAL A 11 -9.26 12.44 -1.18
CA VAL A 11 -8.29 11.78 -0.31
C VAL A 11 -7.39 12.85 0.32
N ARG A 12 -7.51 13.01 1.64
CA ARG A 12 -6.72 13.98 2.43
C ARG A 12 -5.72 13.31 3.37
N THR A 13 -5.79 11.99 3.51
CA THR A 13 -4.88 11.22 4.35
C THR A 13 -3.53 11.07 3.63
N PRO A 14 -2.41 10.98 4.37
CA PRO A 14 -1.13 10.60 3.79
C PRO A 14 -1.24 9.26 3.05
N LEU A 15 -0.62 9.17 1.87
CA LEU A 15 -0.57 7.94 1.07
C LEU A 15 0.88 7.50 0.84
N LEU A 16 1.04 6.18 0.72
CA LEU A 16 2.21 5.50 0.20
C LEU A 16 1.72 4.58 -0.93
N VAL A 17 2.31 4.69 -2.11
CA VAL A 17 1.96 3.86 -3.26
C VAL A 17 3.15 2.97 -3.57
N LEU A 18 2.97 1.65 -3.45
CA LEU A 18 4.02 0.65 -3.68
C LEU A 18 3.57 -0.33 -4.77
N GLY A 19 4.48 -0.75 -5.63
CA GLY A 19 4.21 -1.76 -6.65
C GLY A 19 5.37 -2.73 -6.85
N GLY A 20 5.08 -3.91 -7.38
CA GLY A 20 6.09 -4.86 -7.82
C GLY A 20 6.52 -4.55 -9.25
N SER A 21 7.83 -4.45 -9.50
CA SER A 21 8.35 -4.21 -10.87
C SER A 21 8.07 -5.36 -11.85
N ARG A 22 7.79 -6.56 -11.34
CA ARG A 22 7.42 -7.75 -12.13
C ARG A 22 5.94 -8.11 -11.96
N ASP A 23 5.12 -7.14 -11.56
CA ASP A 23 3.68 -7.32 -11.48
C ASP A 23 3.08 -7.45 -12.89
N ASN A 24 2.47 -8.62 -13.13
CA ASN A 24 1.82 -9.03 -14.36
C ASN A 24 0.29 -8.95 -14.28
N ILE A 25 -0.24 -8.53 -13.12
CA ILE A 25 -1.65 -8.24 -12.88
C ILE A 25 -1.89 -6.73 -13.00
N LEU A 26 -1.10 -5.92 -12.30
CA LEU A 26 -1.12 -4.46 -12.38
C LEU A 26 0.09 -3.96 -13.16
N ARG A 27 -0.17 -3.33 -14.30
CA ARG A 27 0.86 -2.83 -15.21
C ARG A 27 1.48 -1.54 -14.68
N PRO A 28 2.73 -1.21 -15.06
CA PRO A 28 3.34 0.07 -14.71
C PRO A 28 2.50 1.30 -15.10
N SER A 29 1.79 1.25 -16.23
CA SER A 29 0.88 2.34 -16.64
C SER A 29 -0.28 2.59 -15.67
N GLU A 30 -0.74 1.55 -14.95
CA GLU A 30 -1.81 1.66 -13.95
C GLU A 30 -1.28 2.29 -12.65
N MET A 31 -0.01 2.01 -12.31
CA MET A 31 0.69 2.69 -11.22
C MET A 31 0.87 4.19 -11.54
N GLU A 32 1.33 4.53 -12.74
CA GLU A 32 1.44 5.94 -13.16
C GLU A 32 0.09 6.67 -13.19
N ALA A 33 -0.98 5.97 -13.56
CA ALA A 33 -2.34 6.53 -13.49
C ALA A 33 -2.74 6.81 -12.03
N THR A 34 -2.39 5.90 -11.13
CA THR A 34 -2.61 6.07 -9.68
C THR A 34 -1.81 7.26 -9.14
N ASP A 35 -0.57 7.44 -9.56
CA ASP A 35 0.24 8.60 -9.17
C ASP A 35 -0.39 9.91 -9.57
N ARG A 36 -0.86 10.00 -10.83
CA ARG A 36 -1.52 11.20 -11.35
C ARG A 36 -2.83 11.46 -10.60
N ALA A 37 -3.61 10.41 -10.33
CA ALA A 37 -4.90 10.53 -9.67
C ALA A 37 -4.77 10.91 -8.18
N CYS A 38 -3.79 10.35 -7.48
CA CYS A 38 -3.55 10.57 -6.04
C CYS A 38 -2.55 11.72 -5.77
N ARG A 39 -1.85 12.22 -6.80
CA ARG A 39 -0.75 13.20 -6.71
C ARG A 39 0.37 12.75 -5.75
N VAL A 40 0.67 11.45 -5.75
CA VAL A 40 1.68 10.83 -4.90
C VAL A 40 2.51 9.89 -5.78
N PRO A 41 3.84 10.01 -5.82
CA PRO A 41 4.66 9.11 -6.63
C PRO A 41 4.62 7.68 -6.08
N HIS A 42 4.65 6.69 -6.96
CA HIS A 42 4.83 5.29 -6.59
C HIS A 42 6.30 4.93 -6.41
N GLU A 43 6.53 3.86 -5.65
CA GLU A 43 7.81 3.21 -5.51
C GLU A 43 7.71 1.77 -5.99
N PHE A 44 8.59 1.38 -6.91
CA PHE A 44 8.71 -0.01 -7.35
C PHE A 44 9.70 -0.80 -6.50
N PHE A 45 9.27 -1.97 -6.07
CA PHE A 45 10.16 -2.99 -5.54
C PHE A 45 10.74 -3.83 -6.70
N PRO A 46 12.08 -3.85 -6.86
CA PRO A 46 12.73 -4.63 -7.92
C PRO A 46 12.46 -6.13 -7.73
N GLU A 47 12.33 -6.86 -8.83
CA GLU A 47 12.22 -8.32 -8.84
C GLU A 47 11.07 -8.88 -7.98
N THR A 48 9.99 -8.11 -7.82
CA THR A 48 8.86 -8.46 -6.94
C THR A 48 7.57 -8.54 -7.74
N THR A 49 6.77 -9.58 -7.50
CA THR A 49 5.48 -9.84 -8.17
C THR A 49 4.32 -9.14 -7.45
N HIS A 50 3.08 -9.36 -7.91
CA HIS A 50 1.87 -8.74 -7.36
C HIS A 50 1.72 -8.92 -5.83
N ASN A 51 1.93 -10.14 -5.35
CA ASN A 51 1.79 -10.47 -3.93
C ASN A 51 3.10 -10.19 -3.17
N MET A 52 3.57 -8.94 -3.23
CA MET A 52 4.91 -8.54 -2.77
C MET A 52 5.26 -9.03 -1.35
N MET A 53 4.28 -9.11 -0.45
CA MET A 53 4.47 -9.53 0.94
C MET A 53 4.67 -11.05 1.12
N LEU A 54 4.31 -11.86 0.12
CA LEU A 54 4.47 -13.33 0.12
C LEU A 54 5.76 -13.78 -0.60
N GLU A 55 6.43 -12.85 -1.29
CA GLU A 55 7.68 -13.11 -1.97
C GLU A 55 8.88 -13.10 -1.02
N SER A 56 10.03 -13.59 -1.49
CA SER A 56 11.29 -13.59 -0.72
C SER A 56 11.70 -12.19 -0.21
N ARG A 57 11.25 -11.14 -0.89
CA ARG A 57 11.52 -9.73 -0.54
C ARG A 57 10.44 -9.09 0.33
N GLY A 58 9.43 -9.84 0.78
CA GLY A 58 8.30 -9.32 1.55
C GLY A 58 8.70 -8.60 2.84
N GLN A 59 9.80 -9.02 3.48
CA GLN A 59 10.34 -8.31 4.64
C GLN A 59 10.75 -6.87 4.30
N ALA A 60 11.41 -6.63 3.18
CA ALA A 60 11.83 -5.28 2.77
C ALA A 60 10.62 -4.37 2.49
N VAL A 61 9.53 -4.94 1.95
CA VAL A 61 8.26 -4.23 1.75
C VAL A 61 7.66 -3.84 3.09
N ALA A 62 7.63 -4.77 4.05
CA ALA A 62 7.14 -4.53 5.41
C ALA A 62 7.95 -3.43 6.12
N GLU A 63 9.29 -3.50 6.04
CA GLU A 63 10.20 -2.51 6.61
C GLU A 63 9.97 -1.12 6.01
N ARG A 64 9.75 -1.03 4.69
CA ARG A 64 9.45 0.24 4.02
C ARG A 64 8.14 0.85 4.50
N VAL A 65 7.09 0.03 4.66
CA VAL A 65 5.80 0.47 5.20
C VAL A 65 5.96 0.94 6.65
N LEU A 66 6.68 0.18 7.47
CA LEU A 66 6.96 0.54 8.86
C LEU A 66 7.72 1.87 8.97
N ALA A 67 8.79 2.03 8.18
CA ALA A 67 9.56 3.26 8.14
C ALA A 67 8.70 4.47 7.71
N TRP A 68 7.79 4.27 6.76
CA TRP A 68 6.83 5.32 6.35
C TRP A 68 5.89 5.72 7.49
N LEU A 69 5.34 4.74 8.19
CA LEU A 69 4.43 4.97 9.32
C LEU A 69 5.14 5.71 10.46
N ILE A 70 6.34 5.27 10.84
CA ILE A 70 7.16 5.90 11.89
C ILE A 70 7.53 7.32 11.48
N GLY A 71 8.03 7.53 10.27
CA GLY A 71 8.45 8.85 9.78
C GLY A 71 7.31 9.87 9.71
N ARG A 72 6.06 9.41 9.65
CA ARG A 72 4.86 10.25 9.69
C ARG A 72 4.15 10.28 11.04
N GLN A 73 4.71 9.61 12.05
CA GLN A 73 4.08 9.41 13.36
C GLN A 73 2.64 8.84 13.26
N LEU A 74 2.40 8.00 12.26
CA LEU A 74 1.13 7.31 12.03
C LEU A 74 1.05 5.96 12.73
N MET A 75 2.17 5.51 13.31
CA MET A 75 2.20 4.30 14.11
C MET A 75 1.54 4.59 15.46
N GLN A 76 0.41 3.94 15.72
CA GLN A 76 -0.27 3.98 17.02
C GLN A 76 0.00 2.69 17.79
N GLU A 77 -0.17 2.75 19.12
CA GLU A 77 -0.11 1.56 19.96
C GLU A 77 -1.19 0.58 19.53
N TRP A 78 -0.78 -0.65 19.21
CA TRP A 78 -1.72 -1.71 18.89
C TRP A 78 -2.44 -2.14 20.17
N VAL A 79 -3.70 -1.75 20.32
CA VAL A 79 -4.55 -2.20 21.42
C VAL A 79 -5.40 -3.38 20.93
N PRO A 80 -5.09 -4.63 21.32
CA PRO A 80 -5.93 -5.76 20.96
C PRO A 80 -7.33 -5.55 21.54
N ARG A 81 -8.35 -5.51 20.68
CA ARG A 81 -9.74 -5.62 21.15
C ARG A 81 -9.86 -6.99 21.79
N ARG A 82 -10.12 -7.02 23.11
CA ARG A 82 -10.27 -8.25 23.89
C ARG A 82 -11.13 -9.25 23.11
N ALA A 83 -10.57 -10.43 22.87
CA ALA A 83 -11.35 -11.62 22.57
C ALA A 83 -12.20 -11.93 23.81
N ASN A 84 -13.37 -11.31 23.92
CA ASN A 84 -14.32 -11.58 25.00
C ASN A 84 -15.68 -11.91 24.38
N ARG A 85 -15.80 -13.14 23.87
CA ARG A 85 -17.07 -13.86 23.77
C ARG A 85 -16.84 -15.35 23.50
N LEU A 86 -16.44 -16.08 24.54
CA LEU A 86 -16.83 -17.48 24.72
C LEU A 86 -17.05 -17.66 26.22
N GLY A 87 -18.28 -17.35 26.64
CA GLY A 87 -18.89 -17.91 27.83
C GLY A 87 -19.79 -19.07 27.41
#